data_AF-P79707-F1
#
_entry.id   AF-P79707-F1
#
_cell.length_a   1.000
_cell.length_b   1.000
_cell.length_c   1.000
_cell.angle_alpha   90.00
_cell.angle_beta   90.00
_cell.angle_gamma   90.00
#
_symmetry.space_group_name_H-M   'P 1'
#
loop_
_entity.id
_entity.type
_entity.pdbx_description
1 polymer ?
#
loop_
_entity_poly.entity_id
_entity_poly.type
_entity_poly.pdbx_seq_one_letter_code
_entity_poly.pdbx_strand_id
1 'polypeptide(L)'
;GWQNWVIAPQGYMANYCHGECPYPLTEILNGTNHAILQTLVHSMEPEDTPQPCCVPVRLSPISMLYYDNHDNVVLRHYEDMVV
;
A
#
# COMPACT_ATOMS: atom_id res chain seq x y z
N GLY A 1 18.69 10.31 3.68
CA GLY A 1 18.05 11.31 2.80
C GLY A 1 17.23 12.34 3.55
N TRP A 2 16.38 11.92 4.50
CA TRP A 2 15.41 12.82 5.16
C TRP A 2 15.74 13.21 6.60
N GLN A 3 16.82 12.65 7.16
CA GLN A 3 17.26 12.90 8.54
C GLN A 3 17.57 14.37 8.87
N ASN A 4 17.88 15.18 7.85
CA ASN A 4 18.23 16.59 8.06
C ASN A 4 17.03 17.50 8.31
N TRP A 5 15.81 17.07 7.95
CA TRP A 5 14.61 17.90 8.02
C TRP A 5 13.44 17.22 8.74
N VAL A 6 13.41 15.88 8.83
CA VAL A 6 12.43 15.16 9.65
C VAL A 6 12.92 15.07 11.09
N ILE A 7 12.14 15.63 12.00
CA ILE A 7 12.40 15.61 13.46
C ILE A 7 11.87 14.31 14.05
N ALA A 8 10.62 13.93 13.73
CA ALA A 8 10.01 12.68 14.18
C ALA A 8 8.89 12.20 13.23
N PRO A 9 8.66 10.87 13.09
CA PRO A 9 9.51 9.80 13.60
C PRO A 9 10.79 9.65 12.75
N GLN A 10 11.87 9.11 13.34
CA GLN A 10 13.12 8.83 12.61
C GLN A 10 13.00 7.59 11.69
N GLY A 11 11.98 6.77 11.91
CA GLY A 11 11.61 5.62 11.11
C GLY A 11 10.26 5.08 11.59
N TYR A 12 9.58 4.32 10.74
CA TYR A 12 8.29 3.73 11.05
C TYR A 12 8.10 2.43 10.26
N MET A 13 7.19 1.58 10.71
CA MET A 13 6.84 0.34 10.01
C MET A 13 5.79 0.65 8.95
N ALA A 14 6.23 0.89 7.71
CA ALA A 14 5.33 1.12 6.59
C ALA A 14 4.60 -0.16 6.13
N ASN A 15 5.19 -1.32 6.42
CA ASN A 15 4.79 -2.63 5.90
C ASN A 15 4.77 -2.67 4.36
N TYR A 16 4.36 -3.81 3.80
CA TYR A 16 4.17 -3.99 2.37
C TYR A 16 3.26 -5.18 2.10
N CYS A 17 2.60 -5.17 0.94
CA CYS A 17 1.87 -6.33 0.43
C CYS A 17 2.78 -7.15 -0.48
N HIS A 18 2.76 -8.47 -0.30
CA HIS A 18 3.50 -9.40 -1.14
C HIS A 18 2.85 -10.78 -1.06
N GLY A 19 2.78 -11.47 -2.21
CA GLY A 19 2.20 -12.79 -2.32
C GLY A 19 1.38 -12.93 -3.60
N GLU A 20 0.92 -14.15 -3.84
CA GLU A 20 0.06 -14.47 -4.99
C GLU A 20 -1.42 -14.16 -4.66
N CYS A 21 -2.20 -13.93 -5.71
CA CYS A 21 -3.66 -13.82 -5.63
C CYS A 21 -4.30 -14.99 -6.40
N PRO A 22 -4.31 -16.21 -5.81
CA PRO A 22 -4.75 -17.41 -6.52
C PRO A 22 -6.27 -17.49 -6.66
N TYR A 23 -6.73 -18.29 -7.63
CA TYR A 23 -8.14 -18.66 -7.76
C TYR A 23 -8.49 -19.83 -6.81
N PRO A 24 -9.65 -19.82 -6.14
CA PRO A 24 -10.60 -18.71 -6.04
C PRO A 24 -10.08 -17.59 -5.14
N LEU A 25 -10.29 -16.34 -5.55
CA LEU A 25 -9.92 -15.19 -4.74
C LEU A 25 -10.79 -15.19 -3.48
N THR A 26 -10.16 -15.45 -2.33
CA THR A 26 -10.89 -15.56 -1.06
C THR A 26 -11.51 -14.22 -0.66
N GLU A 27 -12.67 -14.23 0.01
CA GLU A 27 -13.30 -13.00 0.51
C GLU A 27 -12.38 -12.21 1.45
N ILE A 28 -11.45 -12.90 2.13
CA ILE A 28 -10.45 -12.31 3.02
C ILE A 28 -9.53 -11.33 2.27
N LEU A 29 -9.26 -11.56 0.98
CA LEU A 29 -8.42 -10.69 0.17
C LEU A 29 -9.14 -9.41 -0.30
N ASN A 30 -10.45 -9.26 -0.02
CA ASN A 30 -11.24 -8.07 -0.35
C ASN A 30 -11.08 -7.58 -1.81
N GLY A 31 -11.01 -8.52 -2.75
CA GLY A 31 -10.81 -8.20 -4.16
C GLY A 31 -12.01 -7.48 -4.77
N THR A 32 -11.76 -6.64 -5.77
CA THR A 32 -12.83 -6.04 -6.59
C THR A 32 -13.49 -7.12 -7.46
N ASN A 33 -14.70 -6.86 -7.96
CA ASN A 33 -15.35 -7.75 -8.94
C ASN A 33 -14.45 -8.00 -10.16
N HIS A 34 -13.69 -6.99 -10.60
CA HIS A 34 -12.72 -7.14 -11.67
C HIS A 34 -11.61 -8.13 -11.28
N ALA A 35 -11.04 -8.01 -10.08
CA ALA A 35 -10.01 -8.94 -9.60
C ALA A 35 -10.55 -10.38 -9.56
N ILE A 36 -11.75 -10.60 -9.04
CA ILE A 36 -12.39 -11.94 -8.97
C ILE A 36 -12.53 -12.55 -10.38
N LEU A 37 -13.06 -11.78 -11.34
CA LEU A 37 -13.20 -12.24 -12.72
C LEU A 37 -11.84 -12.47 -13.39
N GLN A 38 -10.88 -11.58 -13.15
CA GLN A 38 -9.53 -11.72 -13.69
C GLN A 38 -8.82 -12.97 -13.16
N THR A 39 -8.95 -13.29 -11.86
CA THR A 39 -8.38 -14.54 -11.32
C THR A 39 -9.04 -15.77 -11.92
N LEU A 40 -10.35 -15.73 -12.16
CA LEU A 40 -11.07 -16.81 -12.84
C LEU A 40 -10.58 -16.99 -14.28
N VAL A 41 -10.50 -15.91 -15.07
CA VAL A 41 -10.02 -15.99 -16.46
C VAL A 41 -8.57 -16.45 -16.51
N HIS A 42 -7.70 -15.92 -15.65
CA HIS A 42 -6.31 -16.38 -15.53
C HIS A 42 -6.21 -17.89 -15.22
N SER A 43 -7.13 -18.43 -14.39
CA SER A 43 -7.13 -19.87 -14.08
C SER A 43 -7.46 -20.76 -15.28
N MET A 44 -8.05 -20.20 -16.34
CA MET A 44 -8.43 -20.88 -17.57
C MET A 44 -7.44 -20.59 -18.72
N GLU A 45 -7.02 -19.33 -18.87
CA GLU A 45 -6.16 -18.83 -19.95
C GLU A 45 -5.00 -17.97 -19.37
N PRO A 46 -4.00 -18.59 -18.73
CA PRO A 46 -2.95 -17.86 -18.02
C PRO A 46 -1.96 -17.11 -18.94
N GLU A 47 -1.85 -17.50 -20.21
CA GLU A 47 -0.99 -16.84 -21.20
C GLU A 47 -1.57 -15.50 -21.69
N ASP A 48 -2.90 -15.40 -21.75
CA ASP A 48 -3.60 -14.21 -22.26
C ASP A 48 -4.04 -13.24 -21.15
N THR A 49 -4.21 -13.74 -19.93
CA THR A 49 -4.62 -12.93 -18.77
C THR A 49 -3.67 -13.13 -17.60
N PRO A 50 -3.04 -12.06 -17.05
CA PRO A 50 -2.17 -12.17 -15.88
C PRO A 50 -2.98 -12.31 -14.57
N GLN A 51 -2.33 -12.81 -13.52
CA GLN A 51 -2.90 -12.78 -12.16
C GLN A 51 -3.10 -11.34 -11.68
N PRO A 52 -4.11 -11.09 -10.83
CA PRO A 52 -4.20 -9.86 -10.06
C PRO A 52 -2.96 -9.67 -9.15
N CYS A 53 -2.63 -8.41 -8.86
CA CYS A 53 -1.50 -8.07 -8.00
C CYS A 53 -1.94 -7.94 -6.53
N CYS A 54 -1.10 -8.39 -5.59
CA CYS A 54 -1.29 -8.19 -4.16
C CYS A 54 -0.95 -6.75 -3.78
N VAL A 55 -1.97 -5.96 -3.40
CA VAL A 55 -1.82 -4.53 -3.11
C VAL A 55 -2.54 -4.14 -1.80
N PRO A 56 -2.14 -3.04 -1.14
CA PRO A 56 -2.86 -2.54 0.03
C PRO A 56 -4.30 -2.17 -0.32
N VAL A 57 -5.25 -2.66 0.48
CA VAL A 57 -6.69 -2.33 0.34
C VAL A 57 -7.15 -1.27 1.33
N ARG A 58 -6.37 -1.04 2.38
CA ARG A 58 -6.55 0.03 3.37
C ARG A 58 -5.16 0.50 3.78
N LEU A 59 -5.04 1.78 4.04
CA LEU A 59 -3.83 2.37 4.59
C LEU A 59 -4.20 3.25 5.77
N SER A 60 -3.22 3.50 6.63
CA SER A 60 -3.37 4.39 7.79
C SER A 60 -2.35 5.53 7.73
N PRO A 61 -2.71 6.68 8.33
CA PRO A 61 -1.84 7.85 8.33
C PRO A 61 -0.72 7.73 9.37
N ILE A 62 0.30 8.57 9.20
CA ILE A 62 1.26 8.89 10.26
C ILE A 62 1.34 10.40 10.49
N SER A 63 1.67 10.78 11.72
CA SER A 63 2.02 12.16 12.07
C SER A 63 3.52 12.36 11.88
N MET A 64 3.91 13.38 11.13
CA MET A 64 5.29 13.79 10.95
C MET A 64 5.53 15.19 11.50
N LEU A 65 6.62 15.32 12.26
CA LEU A 65 7.17 16.59 12.73
C LEU A 65 8.44 16.88 11.93
N TYR A 66 8.49 18.01 11.23
CA TYR A 66 9.60 18.34 10.33
C TYR A 66 9.80 19.85 10.16
N TYR A 67 10.96 20.26 9.65
CA TYR A 67 11.24 21.64 9.23
C TYR A 67 10.71 21.89 7.82
N ASP A 68 9.90 22.92 7.63
CA ASP A 68 9.48 23.36 6.29
C ASP A 68 10.55 24.20 5.58
N ASN A 69 10.26 24.69 4.36
CA ASN A 69 11.21 25.48 3.57
C ASN A 69 11.53 26.86 4.16
N HIS A 70 10.88 27.26 5.25
CA HIS A 70 11.10 28.52 5.96
C HIS A 70 11.63 28.28 7.38
N ASP A 71 12.21 27.11 7.64
CA ASP A 71 12.75 26.68 8.94
C ASP A 71 11.72 26.64 10.08
N ASN A 72 10.41 26.58 9.76
CA ASN A 72 9.37 26.43 10.77
C ASN A 72 9.19 24.95 11.13
N VAL A 73 8.91 24.69 12.42
CA VAL A 73 8.53 23.35 12.88
C VAL A 73 7.06 23.12 12.56
N VAL A 74 6.78 22.12 11.71
CA VAL A 74 5.43 21.76 11.26
C VAL A 74 5.09 20.35 11.72
N LEU A 75 3.94 20.20 12.38
CA LEU A 75 3.29 18.92 12.60
C LEU A 75 2.24 18.70 11.51
N ARG A 76 2.36 17.61 10.74
CA ARG A 76 1.41 17.28 9.68
C ARG A 76 1.03 15.80 9.71
N HIS A 77 -0.23 15.54 9.41
CA HIS A 77 -0.74 14.19 9.15
C HIS A 77 -0.61 13.87 7.66
N TYR A 78 0.08 12.78 7.36
CA TYR A 78 0.22 12.24 6.01
C TYR A 78 -0.60 10.95 5.91
N GLU A 79 -1.60 10.97 5.04
CA GLU A 79 -2.44 9.82 4.71
C GLU A 79 -1.66 8.79 3.87
N ASP A 80 -2.17 7.56 3.84
CA ASP A 80 -1.68 6.48 2.99
C ASP A 80 -0.21 6.09 3.22
N MET A 81 0.25 6.13 4.48
CA MET A 81 1.66 5.93 4.82
C MET A 81 1.99 4.53 5.31
N VAL A 82 1.02 3.82 5.92
CA VAL A 82 1.20 2.47 6.48
C VAL A 82 0.16 1.52 5.92
N VAL A 83 0.62 0.37 5.40
CA VAL A 83 -0.21 -0.75 4.93
C VAL A 83 -0.76 -1.54 6.11
#